data_AF-A0AAD5NTB7-F1
#
_entry.id   AF-A0AAD5NTB7-F1
#
_cell.length_a   1.000
_cell.length_b   1.000
_cell.length_c   1.000
_cell.angle_alpha   90.00
_cell.angle_beta   90.00
_cell.angle_gamma   90.00
#
_symmetry.space_group_name_H-M   'P 1'
#
loop_
_entity.id
_entity.type
_entity.pdbx_description
1 polymer ?
#
loop_
_entity_poly.entity_id
_entity_poly.type
_entity_poly.pdbx_seq_one_letter_code
_entity_poly.pdbx_strand_id
1 'polypeptide(L)'
;MVKKSNEAEEEPASLMWVWRHEIIKDPVLEGKGKFAAMNLKKDDPLLSDDMTLRVNGSGHVLHAYVNGEYLGSEWATYGIFNYKFEKQVKLKPRPNQLALLSATIGLQNYDPMFDPIQFGIPGPVELVERKGDERSPKKHEDDWYKTTFKASLGTDTVVLDLLGMGKCFAWVNGHNIGLYWLSYMAQEDCCITRPCDYRGSYDSNKCLTGCGEPT
;
A
#
# COMPACT_ATOMS: atom_id res chain seq x y z
N MET A 1 -57.96 13.13 -13.38
CA MET A 1 -56.90 12.51 -12.55
C MET A 1 -56.29 13.59 -11.68
N VAL A 2 -56.38 13.46 -10.35
CA VAL A 2 -55.74 14.37 -9.41
C VAL A 2 -54.35 13.78 -9.09
N LYS A 3 -53.27 14.53 -9.36
CA LYS A 3 -51.92 14.14 -8.93
C LYS A 3 -51.83 14.38 -7.42
N LYS A 4 -51.65 13.30 -6.64
CA LYS A 4 -51.15 13.41 -5.25
C LYS A 4 -49.66 13.74 -5.29
N SER A 5 -49.20 14.56 -4.34
CA SER A 5 -47.78 14.79 -4.08
C SER A 5 -47.13 13.49 -3.59
N ASN A 6 -45.89 13.25 -4.03
CA ASN A 6 -45.08 12.12 -3.60
C ASN A 6 -44.39 12.51 -2.30
N GLU A 7 -44.80 11.94 -1.16
CA GLU A 7 -44.28 12.24 0.18
C GLU A 7 -42.92 11.55 0.47
N ALA A 8 -42.33 10.86 -0.52
CA ALA A 8 -41.10 10.09 -0.34
C ALA A 8 -39.82 10.94 -0.14
N GLU A 9 -39.89 12.26 -0.35
CA GLU A 9 -38.72 13.17 -0.30
C GLU A 9 -38.73 14.15 0.89
N GLU A 10 -39.73 14.11 1.78
CA GLU A 10 -39.87 15.07 2.89
C GLU A 10 -39.27 14.61 4.24
N GLU A 11 -38.72 13.40 4.34
CA GLU A 11 -37.94 12.97 5.50
C GLU A 11 -36.43 13.08 5.21
N PRO A 12 -35.64 13.82 6.03
CA PRO A 12 -34.20 13.78 5.89
C PRO A 12 -33.73 12.38 6.31
N ALA A 13 -33.48 11.52 5.33
CA ALA A 13 -32.82 10.24 5.54
C ALA A 13 -31.44 10.54 6.13
N SER A 14 -31.31 10.41 7.45
CA SER A 14 -30.02 10.39 8.13
C SER A 14 -29.30 9.13 7.66
N LEU A 15 -28.50 9.27 6.61
CA LEU A 15 -27.61 8.22 6.14
C LEU A 15 -26.49 8.06 7.18
N MET A 16 -26.73 7.20 8.17
CA MET A 16 -25.71 6.75 9.11
C MET A 16 -24.82 5.71 8.44
N TRP A 17 -23.64 6.15 7.99
CA TRP A 17 -22.57 5.26 7.55
C TRP A 17 -21.83 4.74 8.79
N VAL A 18 -22.02 3.46 9.11
CA VAL A 18 -21.18 2.75 10.08
C VAL A 18 -20.15 1.97 9.27
N TRP A 19 -18.88 2.31 9.39
CA TRP A 19 -17.80 1.46 8.92
C TRP A 19 -17.89 0.13 9.66
N ARG A 20 -18.31 -0.93 8.95
CA ARG A 20 -18.25 -2.28 9.52
C ARG A 20 -16.78 -2.65 9.56
N HIS A 21 -16.21 -2.75 10.77
CA HIS A 21 -14.87 -3.29 10.94
C HIS A 21 -14.90 -4.72 10.41
N GLU A 22 -14.28 -4.97 9.25
CA GLU A 22 -13.98 -6.33 8.85
C GLU A 22 -12.98 -6.88 9.85
N ILE A 23 -13.48 -7.73 10.76
CA ILE A 23 -12.62 -8.53 11.63
C ILE A 23 -11.88 -9.48 10.69
N ILE A 24 -10.66 -9.10 10.30
CA ILE A 24 -9.73 -9.99 9.59
C ILE A 24 -9.38 -11.09 10.60
N LYS A 25 -10.11 -12.21 10.54
CA LYS A 25 -9.74 -13.42 11.27
C LYS A 25 -8.40 -13.89 10.69
N ASP A 26 -7.39 -13.94 11.53
CA ASP A 26 -6.03 -14.38 11.20
C ASP A 26 -5.44 -13.68 9.96
N PRO A 27 -4.87 -12.46 10.09
CA PRO A 27 -4.23 -11.77 8.97
C PRO A 27 -3.02 -12.54 8.42
N VAL A 28 -2.52 -13.52 9.20
CA VAL A 28 -1.53 -14.49 8.76
C VAL A 28 -2.27 -15.64 8.09
N LEU A 29 -2.46 -15.53 6.79
CA LEU A 29 -2.62 -16.74 5.98
C LEU A 29 -1.26 -17.44 6.00
N GLU A 30 -1.11 -18.49 6.81
CA GLU A 30 -0.05 -19.48 6.60
C GLU A 30 -0.21 -19.95 5.16
N GLY A 31 0.64 -19.45 4.26
CA GLY A 31 0.40 -19.59 2.83
C GLY A 31 0.15 -21.05 2.51
N LYS A 32 -1.02 -21.40 1.98
CA LYS A 32 -1.31 -22.78 1.54
C LYS A 32 -0.66 -23.06 0.18
N GLY A 33 0.60 -22.63 0.02
CA GLY A 33 1.39 -22.79 -1.18
C GLY A 33 2.20 -24.08 -1.14
N LYS A 34 2.55 -24.62 -2.31
CA LYS A 34 3.56 -25.68 -2.40
C LYS A 34 4.93 -25.05 -2.18
N PHE A 35 5.48 -25.17 -0.98
CA PHE A 35 6.85 -24.72 -0.69
C PHE A 35 7.82 -25.87 -0.92
N ALA A 36 8.80 -25.66 -1.80
CA ALA A 36 9.96 -26.53 -1.90
C ALA A 36 11.07 -25.95 -1.01
N ALA A 37 11.29 -26.53 0.16
CA ALA A 37 12.46 -26.20 0.98
C ALA A 37 13.67 -26.94 0.41
N MET A 38 14.62 -26.22 -0.16
CA MET A 38 15.89 -26.78 -0.62
C MET A 38 16.91 -26.75 0.53
N ASN A 39 17.48 -27.90 0.86
CA ASN A 39 18.57 -27.98 1.85
C ASN A 39 19.88 -27.57 1.17
N LEU A 40 20.24 -26.28 1.30
CA LEU A 40 21.51 -25.76 0.80
C LEU A 40 22.67 -26.35 1.59
N LYS A 41 23.59 -27.04 0.90
CA LYS A 41 24.84 -27.55 1.50
C LYS A 41 25.90 -26.45 1.49
N LYS A 42 26.91 -26.55 2.35
CA LYS A 42 28.00 -25.57 2.45
C LYS A 42 28.79 -25.38 1.14
N ASP A 43 28.77 -26.39 0.27
CA ASP A 43 29.42 -26.41 -1.04
C ASP A 43 28.44 -26.17 -2.22
N ASP A 44 27.21 -25.75 -1.93
CA ASP A 44 26.20 -25.51 -2.95
C ASP A 44 26.53 -24.21 -3.72
N PRO A 45 26.61 -24.22 -5.06
CA PRO A 45 26.79 -23.01 -5.85
C PRO A 45 25.69 -21.97 -5.57
N LEU A 46 24.54 -22.37 -5.00
CA LEU A 46 23.49 -21.46 -4.59
C LEU A 46 23.82 -20.58 -3.36
N LEU A 47 24.93 -20.85 -2.66
CA LEU A 47 25.50 -19.97 -1.64
C LEU A 47 26.40 -18.86 -2.22
N SER A 48 26.44 -18.72 -3.56
CA SER A 48 27.05 -17.58 -4.24
C SER A 48 26.55 -16.27 -3.64
N ASP A 49 27.45 -15.29 -3.45
CA ASP A 49 27.15 -13.98 -2.86
C ASP A 49 26.12 -13.17 -3.70
N ASP A 50 25.82 -13.62 -4.92
CA ASP A 50 25.03 -12.90 -5.94
C ASP A 50 23.59 -13.46 -6.14
N MET A 51 22.93 -13.87 -5.05
CA MET A 51 21.53 -14.31 -5.13
C MET A 51 20.54 -13.14 -5.12
N THR A 52 19.53 -13.22 -5.98
CA THR A 52 18.45 -12.23 -6.06
C THR A 52 17.10 -12.88 -5.79
N LEU A 53 16.35 -12.34 -4.83
CA LEU A 53 14.95 -12.68 -4.62
C LEU A 53 14.10 -11.93 -5.65
N ARG A 54 13.34 -12.69 -6.44
CA ARG A 54 12.35 -12.20 -7.40
C ARG A 54 10.94 -12.60 -6.97
N VAL A 55 10.05 -11.62 -6.87
CA VAL A 55 8.64 -11.86 -6.56
C VAL A 55 7.76 -11.15 -7.58
N ASN A 56 6.91 -11.90 -8.26
CA ASN A 56 5.82 -11.33 -9.04
C ASN A 56 4.60 -11.16 -8.15
N GLY A 57 4.22 -9.91 -7.92
CA GLY A 57 3.06 -9.54 -7.13
C GLY A 57 2.00 -8.87 -7.98
N SER A 58 0.75 -9.00 -7.54
CA SER A 58 -0.41 -8.26 -8.05
C SER A 58 -1.03 -7.48 -6.90
N GLY A 59 -1.32 -6.20 -7.07
CA GLY A 59 -1.94 -5.34 -6.06
C GLY A 59 -1.07 -4.15 -5.71
N HIS A 60 -1.03 -3.78 -4.43
CA HIS A 60 -0.62 -2.43 -4.07
C HIS A 60 0.79 -2.37 -3.51
N VAL A 61 1.09 -3.14 -2.46
CA VAL A 61 2.42 -3.09 -1.81
C VAL A 61 2.90 -4.47 -1.40
N LEU A 62 4.22 -4.67 -1.50
CA LEU A 62 4.95 -5.81 -0.97
C LEU A 62 6.08 -5.33 -0.06
N HIS A 63 6.21 -5.95 1.11
CA HIS A 63 7.40 -5.90 1.94
C HIS A 63 8.00 -7.31 2.06
N ALA A 64 9.32 -7.43 1.90
CA ALA A 64 10.03 -8.70 1.99
C ALA A 64 11.01 -8.69 3.16
N TYR A 65 11.02 -9.77 3.94
CA TYR A 65 11.93 -9.98 5.06
C TYR A 65 12.58 -11.35 4.94
N VAL A 66 13.87 -11.42 5.23
CA VAL A 66 14.65 -12.66 5.19
C VAL A 66 15.31 -12.84 6.55
N ASN A 67 15.05 -13.96 7.21
CA ASN A 67 15.52 -14.27 8.56
C ASN A 67 15.17 -13.20 9.60
N GLY A 68 14.00 -12.57 9.44
CA GLY A 68 13.55 -11.46 10.30
C GLY A 68 14.17 -10.10 9.97
N GLU A 69 15.09 -10.01 9.01
CA GLU A 69 15.68 -8.75 8.57
C GLU A 69 14.93 -8.21 7.34
N TYR A 70 14.64 -6.91 7.33
CA TYR A 70 13.99 -6.24 6.20
C TYR A 70 14.90 -6.20 4.97
N LEU A 71 14.39 -6.71 3.84
CA LEU A 71 15.11 -6.77 2.57
C LEU A 71 14.77 -5.57 1.67
N GLY A 72 13.50 -5.17 1.65
CA GLY A 72 13.01 -4.11 0.79
C GLY A 72 11.50 -4.13 0.62
N SER A 73 10.99 -3.14 -0.10
CA SER A 73 9.59 -3.02 -0.49
C SER A 73 9.46 -2.60 -1.94
N GLU A 74 8.35 -2.99 -2.56
CA GLU A 74 7.94 -2.53 -3.89
C GLU A 74 6.45 -2.17 -3.83
N TRP A 75 6.04 -1.19 -4.62
CA TRP A 75 4.64 -0.81 -4.72
C TRP A 75 4.23 -0.56 -6.17
N ALA A 76 2.96 -0.82 -6.45
CA ALA A 76 2.36 -0.51 -7.74
C ALA A 76 2.26 1.00 -7.98
N THR A 77 2.41 1.40 -9.23
CA THR A 77 2.06 2.73 -9.71
C THR A 77 0.58 2.78 -10.08
N TYR A 78 -0.02 3.98 -10.02
CA TYR A 78 -1.46 4.16 -10.26
C TYR A 78 -1.91 3.51 -11.59
N GLY A 79 -2.95 2.67 -11.52
CA GLY A 79 -3.52 1.95 -12.66
C GLY A 79 -2.73 0.72 -13.13
N ILE A 80 -1.55 0.43 -12.58
CA ILE A 80 -0.74 -0.76 -12.92
C ILE A 80 -0.47 -1.55 -11.64
N PHE A 81 -1.32 -2.54 -11.37
CA PHE A 81 -1.23 -3.36 -10.15
C PHE A 81 -0.21 -4.50 -10.22
N ASN A 82 0.37 -4.78 -11.38
CA ASN A 82 1.41 -5.80 -11.50
C ASN A 82 2.78 -5.19 -11.25
N TYR A 83 3.52 -5.73 -10.29
CA TYR A 83 4.88 -5.29 -9.98
C TYR A 83 5.83 -6.47 -9.85
N LYS A 84 7.11 -6.17 -10.05
CA LYS A 84 8.19 -7.14 -9.96
C LYS A 84 9.21 -6.66 -8.93
N PHE A 85 9.21 -7.31 -7.79
CA PHE A 85 10.22 -7.07 -6.76
C PHE A 85 11.48 -7.86 -7.13
N GLU A 86 12.62 -7.18 -7.21
CA GLU A 86 13.94 -7.78 -7.38
C GLU A 86 14.95 -7.16 -6.42
N LYS A 87 15.45 -7.93 -5.45
CA LYS A 87 16.51 -7.49 -4.52
C LYS A 87 17.51 -8.61 -4.25
N GLN A 88 18.79 -8.24 -4.16
CA GLN A 88 19.83 -9.17 -3.74
C GLN A 88 19.63 -9.60 -2.29
N VAL A 89 19.83 -10.88 -2.01
CA VAL A 89 19.61 -11.51 -0.71
C VAL A 89 20.82 -12.33 -0.29
N LYS A 90 21.24 -12.14 0.96
CA LYS A 90 22.31 -12.95 1.57
C LYS A 90 21.71 -14.12 2.34
N LEU A 91 21.87 -15.32 1.79
CA LEU A 91 21.37 -16.55 2.42
C LEU A 91 22.42 -17.14 3.35
N LYS A 92 21.98 -17.65 4.50
CA LYS A 92 22.84 -18.36 5.46
C LYS A 92 22.85 -19.86 5.11
N PRO A 93 23.92 -20.62 5.41
CA PRO A 93 24.01 -22.07 5.19
C PRO A 93 23.16 -22.88 6.22
N ARG A 94 22.03 -22.31 6.62
CA ARG A 94 21.03 -22.86 7.55
C ARG A 94 19.64 -22.64 6.93
N PRO A 95 18.58 -23.27 7.45
CA PRO A 95 17.22 -22.94 7.02
C PRO A 95 16.99 -21.43 7.12
N ASN A 96 16.70 -20.80 5.98
CA ASN A 96 16.38 -19.38 5.91
C ASN A 96 14.87 -19.21 5.92
N GLN A 97 14.36 -18.24 6.67
CA GLN A 97 12.93 -17.92 6.72
C GLN A 97 12.65 -16.73 5.79
N LEU A 98 11.76 -16.91 4.83
CA LEU A 98 11.25 -15.82 3.99
C LEU A 98 9.85 -15.43 4.47
N ALA A 99 9.66 -14.16 4.79
CA ALA A 99 8.34 -13.59 5.08
C ALA A 99 8.02 -12.51 4.05
N LEU A 100 6.86 -12.62 3.43
CA LEU A 100 6.35 -11.65 2.45
C LEU A 100 5.05 -11.06 3.00
N LEU A 101 5.02 -9.76 3.20
CA LEU A 101 3.84 -9.01 3.62
C LEU A 101 3.27 -8.29 2.40
N SER A 102 2.11 -8.75 1.92
CA SER A 102 1.36 -8.05 0.88
C SER A 102 0.24 -7.23 1.50
N ALA A 103 0.15 -5.96 1.13
CA ALA A 103 -0.89 -5.06 1.60
C ALA A 103 -1.67 -4.47 0.42
N THR A 104 -2.98 -4.33 0.60
CA THR A 104 -3.89 -3.66 -0.33
C THR A 104 -4.21 -2.24 0.15
N ILE A 105 -4.37 -1.31 -0.79
CA ILE A 105 -4.62 0.11 -0.50
C ILE A 105 -5.85 0.50 -1.30
N GLY A 106 -7.00 0.12 -0.75
CA GLY A 106 -8.25 0.07 -1.52
C GLY A 106 -8.29 -1.15 -2.45
N LEU A 107 -9.50 -1.50 -2.89
CA LEU A 107 -9.73 -2.41 -4.00
C LEU A 107 -10.40 -1.61 -5.11
N GLN A 108 -10.23 -2.07 -6.35
CA GLN A 108 -10.89 -1.43 -7.48
C GLN A 108 -12.42 -1.43 -7.28
N ASN A 109 -13.03 -0.28 -7.51
CA ASN A 109 -14.43 -0.01 -7.18
C ASN A 109 -15.28 0.48 -8.37
N TYR A 110 -14.71 0.53 -9.58
CA TYR A 110 -15.39 0.86 -10.83
C TYR A 110 -14.74 0.10 -11.99
N ASP A 111 -15.37 0.12 -13.17
CA ASP A 111 -15.07 -0.65 -14.40
C ASP A 111 -15.77 -2.02 -14.54
N PRO A 112 -16.02 -2.51 -15.76
CA PRO A 112 -16.52 -3.87 -15.96
C PRO A 112 -15.53 -4.90 -15.39
N MET A 113 -16.05 -5.89 -14.66
CA MET A 113 -15.25 -7.01 -14.12
C MET A 113 -14.15 -6.56 -13.12
N PHE A 114 -14.40 -5.56 -12.28
CA PHE A 114 -13.47 -5.24 -11.18
C PHE A 114 -13.47 -6.28 -10.04
N ASP A 115 -14.58 -7.00 -9.85
CA ASP A 115 -14.72 -8.04 -8.80
C ASP A 115 -13.73 -9.23 -8.92
N PRO A 116 -13.48 -9.82 -10.11
CA PRO A 116 -12.59 -10.98 -10.25
C PRO A 116 -11.09 -10.66 -10.19
N ILE A 117 -10.69 -9.42 -9.95
CA ILE A 117 -9.27 -9.04 -9.95
C ILE A 117 -8.56 -9.67 -8.75
N GLN A 118 -7.48 -10.39 -9.01
CA GLN A 118 -6.69 -11.04 -7.98
C GLN A 118 -5.61 -10.09 -7.44
N PHE A 119 -5.59 -9.91 -6.12
CA PHE A 119 -4.60 -9.16 -5.38
C PHE A 119 -3.75 -10.10 -4.51
N GLY A 120 -2.54 -9.67 -4.14
CA GLY A 120 -1.57 -10.43 -3.35
C GLY A 120 -0.37 -10.93 -4.16
N ILE A 121 0.07 -12.14 -3.86
CA ILE A 121 1.25 -12.75 -4.49
C ILE A 121 0.77 -13.98 -5.28
N PRO A 122 0.29 -13.80 -6.53
CA PRO A 122 -0.10 -14.93 -7.38
C PRO A 122 1.12 -15.77 -7.82
N GLY A 123 2.33 -15.22 -7.68
CA GLY A 123 3.58 -15.88 -8.02
C GLY A 123 4.04 -15.62 -9.47
N PRO A 124 5.22 -16.11 -9.86
CA PRO A 124 6.14 -16.94 -9.07
C PRO A 124 6.98 -16.16 -8.04
N VAL A 125 7.51 -16.89 -7.05
CA VAL A 125 8.52 -16.44 -6.08
C VAL A 125 9.78 -17.26 -6.33
N GLU A 126 10.86 -16.62 -6.74
CA GLU A 126 12.07 -17.28 -7.25
C GLU A 126 13.34 -16.70 -6.63
N LEU A 127 14.35 -17.55 -6.45
CA LEU A 127 15.73 -17.13 -6.21
C LEU A 127 16.49 -17.30 -7.53
N VAL A 128 17.07 -16.21 -8.04
CA VAL A 128 17.82 -16.20 -9.29
C VAL A 128 19.24 -15.71 -9.05
N GLU A 129 20.21 -16.38 -9.64
CA GLU A 129 21.61 -15.95 -9.63
C GLU A 129 21.79 -14.81 -10.65
N ARG A 130 22.22 -13.62 -10.21
CA ARG A 130 22.36 -12.45 -11.10
C ARG A 130 23.50 -11.53 -10.62
N LYS A 131 24.48 -11.29 -11.50
CA LYS A 131 25.50 -10.23 -11.32
C LYS A 131 24.87 -8.86 -11.50
N GLY A 132 25.07 -8.00 -10.50
CA GLY A 132 24.14 -6.93 -10.15
C GLY A 132 24.19 -5.63 -10.97
N ASP A 133 23.16 -4.83 -10.72
CA ASP A 133 23.29 -3.39 -10.52
C ASP A 133 22.64 -3.09 -9.15
N GLU A 134 23.40 -2.50 -8.23
CA GLU A 134 23.02 -2.36 -6.82
C GLU A 134 22.15 -1.11 -6.58
N ARG A 135 20.95 -1.29 -6.02
CA ARG A 135 20.27 -0.24 -5.23
C ARG A 135 20.11 -0.73 -3.80
N SER A 136 20.98 -0.24 -2.93
CA SER A 136 20.93 -0.45 -1.49
C SER A 136 19.58 -0.02 -0.91
N PRO A 137 18.87 -0.90 -0.18
CA PRO A 137 17.63 -0.54 0.48
C PRO A 137 17.91 0.40 1.66
N LYS A 138 17.12 1.46 1.80
CA LYS A 138 17.05 2.23 3.04
C LYS A 138 16.29 1.39 4.07
N LYS A 139 16.89 1.20 5.24
CA LYS A 139 16.28 0.47 6.36
C LYS A 139 15.07 1.26 6.86
N HIS A 140 13.88 0.72 6.70
CA HIS A 140 12.67 1.19 7.37
C HIS A 140 12.21 0.06 8.29
N GLU A 141 12.28 0.28 9.60
CA GLU A 141 11.69 -0.61 10.60
C GLU A 141 10.21 -0.21 10.77
N ASP A 142 9.32 -1.21 10.69
CA ASP A 142 7.89 -1.04 10.90
C ASP A 142 7.58 -0.98 12.40
N ASP A 143 7.77 0.21 12.98
CA ASP A 143 7.56 0.46 14.40
C ASP A 143 6.18 1.07 14.71
N TRP A 144 5.61 0.69 15.86
CA TRP A 144 4.42 1.36 16.40
C TRP A 144 4.82 2.58 17.22
N TYR A 145 4.25 3.73 16.89
CA TYR A 145 4.44 4.99 17.62
C TYR A 145 3.17 5.33 18.41
N LYS A 146 3.33 5.75 19.68
CA LYS A 146 2.22 6.15 20.55
C LYS A 146 2.57 7.43 21.31
N THR A 147 1.63 8.36 21.35
CA THR A 147 1.76 9.62 22.11
C THR A 147 0.42 10.02 22.74
N THR A 148 0.45 11.01 23.63
CA THR A 148 -0.73 11.57 24.32
C THR A 148 -0.69 13.09 24.20
N PHE A 149 -1.83 13.72 23.91
CA PHE A 149 -1.94 15.17 23.78
C PHE A 149 -3.22 15.68 24.45
N LYS A 150 -3.27 16.99 24.77
CA LYS A 150 -4.47 17.65 25.28
C LYS A 150 -5.32 18.13 24.11
N ALA A 151 -6.63 17.92 24.18
CA ALA A 151 -7.56 18.47 23.20
C ALA A 151 -7.50 20.00 23.20
N SER A 152 -7.62 20.61 22.01
CA SER A 152 -7.80 22.05 21.88
C SER A 152 -9.13 22.48 22.49
N LEU A 153 -9.20 23.71 22.99
CA LEU A 153 -10.39 24.26 23.64
C LEU A 153 -11.46 24.78 22.64
N GLY A 154 -11.16 24.73 21.34
CA GLY A 154 -12.04 25.24 20.29
C GLY A 154 -12.95 24.17 19.68
N THR A 155 -13.94 24.62 18.93
CA THR A 155 -14.82 23.76 18.10
C THR A 155 -14.31 23.57 16.68
N ASP A 156 -13.20 24.21 16.34
CA ASP A 156 -12.62 24.16 15.00
C ASP A 156 -12.10 22.75 14.68
N THR A 157 -12.22 22.36 13.42
CA THR A 157 -11.70 21.09 12.92
C THR A 157 -10.20 21.03 13.14
N VAL A 158 -9.74 19.95 13.78
CA VAL A 158 -8.31 19.66 13.94
C VAL A 158 -7.88 18.62 12.92
N VAL A 159 -6.68 18.80 12.38
CA VAL A 159 -6.03 17.85 11.48
C VAL A 159 -4.76 17.33 12.15
N LEU A 160 -4.45 16.06 11.89
CA LEU A 160 -3.20 15.47 12.35
C LEU A 160 -2.15 15.66 11.25
N ASP A 161 -1.17 16.51 11.52
CA ASP A 161 -0.01 16.65 10.65
C ASP A 161 0.94 15.46 10.88
N LEU A 162 1.09 14.64 9.84
CA LEU A 162 1.94 13.45 9.83
C LEU A 162 3.15 13.63 8.92
N LEU A 163 3.42 14.86 8.43
CA LEU A 163 4.56 15.16 7.56
C LEU A 163 5.87 14.65 8.17
N GLY A 164 6.66 13.97 7.34
CA GLY A 164 7.88 13.28 7.76
C GLY A 164 7.66 11.81 8.18
N MET A 165 6.42 11.34 8.33
CA MET A 165 6.12 9.92 8.44
C MET A 165 6.05 9.26 7.05
N GLY A 166 6.15 7.91 7.01
CA GLY A 166 6.08 7.13 5.77
C GLY A 166 4.64 6.82 5.34
N LYS A 167 4.25 5.56 5.52
CA LYS A 167 2.86 5.09 5.33
C LYS A 167 2.44 4.27 6.53
N CYS A 168 1.22 4.42 7.00
CA CYS A 168 0.61 3.50 7.94
C CYS A 168 -0.88 3.81 8.12
N PHE A 169 -1.46 3.30 9.20
CA PHE A 169 -2.74 3.71 9.74
C PHE A 169 -2.51 4.57 10.98
N ALA A 170 -3.46 5.44 11.28
CA ALA A 170 -3.44 6.24 12.50
C ALA A 170 -4.70 6.00 13.35
N TRP A 171 -4.54 6.15 14.67
CA TRP A 171 -5.63 6.00 15.64
C TRP A 171 -5.61 7.17 16.63
N VAL A 172 -6.81 7.65 16.98
CA VAL A 172 -7.01 8.64 18.05
C VAL A 172 -8.03 8.07 19.03
N ASN A 173 -7.66 7.97 20.31
CA ASN A 173 -8.51 7.42 21.37
C ASN A 173 -9.10 6.03 21.05
N GLY A 174 -8.35 5.17 20.35
CA GLY A 174 -8.81 3.83 19.95
C GLY A 174 -9.65 3.81 18.66
N HIS A 175 -9.97 4.95 18.08
CA HIS A 175 -10.70 5.05 16.81
C HIS A 175 -9.71 5.16 15.65
N ASN A 176 -9.84 4.28 14.65
CA ASN A 176 -9.06 4.36 13.42
C ASN A 176 -9.50 5.61 12.63
N ILE A 177 -8.54 6.47 12.28
CA ILE A 177 -8.78 7.71 11.52
C ILE A 177 -8.36 7.59 10.05
N GLY A 178 -7.94 6.41 9.61
CA GLY A 178 -7.65 6.10 8.22
C GLY A 178 -6.19 5.74 7.95
N LEU A 179 -5.94 5.42 6.68
CA LEU A 179 -4.62 5.21 6.12
C LEU A 179 -4.00 6.56 5.74
N TYR A 180 -2.72 6.74 6.02
CA TYR A 180 -1.92 7.85 5.52
C TYR A 180 -0.73 7.32 4.72
N TRP A 181 -0.32 8.06 3.68
CA TRP A 181 0.84 7.70 2.87
C TRP A 181 1.61 8.93 2.37
N LEU A 182 2.32 9.58 3.28
CA LEU A 182 2.97 10.86 3.01
C LEU A 182 4.30 10.74 2.28
N SER A 183 4.86 9.53 2.18
CA SER A 183 6.00 9.27 1.29
C SER A 183 5.61 9.08 -0.17
N TYR A 184 4.30 9.02 -0.49
CA TYR A 184 3.82 8.94 -1.87
C TYR A 184 3.61 10.37 -2.39
N MET A 185 4.52 10.81 -3.25
CA MET A 185 4.54 12.18 -3.75
C MET A 185 3.69 12.29 -5.01
N ALA A 186 2.94 13.38 -5.14
CA ALA A 186 2.32 13.76 -6.39
C ALA A 186 3.38 13.99 -7.47
N GLN A 187 3.09 13.59 -8.71
CA GLN A 187 4.01 13.75 -9.83
C GLN A 187 4.39 15.22 -10.01
N GLU A 188 5.69 15.50 -10.17
CA GLU A 188 6.22 16.88 -10.22
C GLU A 188 5.57 17.73 -11.32
N ASP A 189 5.37 17.14 -12.50
CA ASP A 189 4.81 17.84 -13.67
C ASP A 189 3.27 17.78 -13.74
N CYS A 190 2.57 17.38 -12.67
CA CYS A 190 1.11 17.19 -12.75
C CYS A 190 0.33 18.51 -12.79
N CYS A 191 0.87 19.61 -12.26
CA CYS A 191 0.17 20.90 -12.29
C CYS A 191 0.54 21.70 -13.53
N ILE A 192 -0.45 22.43 -14.03
CA ILE A 192 -0.24 23.37 -15.12
C ILE A 192 0.46 24.61 -14.57
N THR A 193 1.48 25.09 -15.27
CA THR A 193 2.24 26.29 -14.88
C THR A 193 1.45 27.59 -15.00
N ARG A 194 0.32 27.58 -15.72
CA ARG A 194 -0.58 28.73 -15.86
C ARG A 194 -1.68 28.70 -14.78
N PRO A 195 -2.17 29.85 -14.30
CA PRO A 195 -3.30 29.91 -13.37
C PRO A 195 -4.51 29.16 -13.93
N CYS A 196 -5.21 28.42 -13.05
CA CYS A 196 -6.45 27.74 -13.40
C CYS A 196 -7.48 28.76 -13.91
N ASP A 197 -7.94 28.57 -15.15
CA ASP A 197 -9.00 29.37 -15.76
C ASP A 197 -10.32 28.58 -15.73
N TYR A 198 -11.35 29.17 -15.11
CA TYR A 198 -12.68 28.57 -15.03
C TYR A 198 -13.37 28.48 -16.39
N ARG A 199 -12.97 29.28 -17.39
CA ARG A 199 -13.59 29.29 -18.72
C ARG A 199 -13.15 28.10 -19.57
N GLY A 200 -14.00 27.72 -20.53
CA GLY A 200 -13.75 26.62 -21.46
C GLY A 200 -14.01 25.23 -20.86
N SER A 201 -13.87 24.19 -21.68
CA SER A 201 -14.13 22.80 -21.27
C SER A 201 -13.31 22.40 -20.05
N TYR A 202 -13.89 21.56 -19.19
CA TYR A 202 -13.25 21.00 -18.01
C TYR A 202 -12.79 19.57 -18.28
N ASP A 203 -11.63 19.24 -17.75
CA ASP A 203 -11.14 17.87 -17.57
C ASP A 203 -10.46 17.77 -16.18
N SER A 204 -10.20 16.54 -15.73
CA SER A 204 -9.63 16.29 -14.40
C SER A 204 -8.24 16.87 -14.18
N ASN A 205 -7.51 17.20 -15.24
CA ASN A 205 -6.13 17.69 -15.18
C ASN A 205 -6.05 19.22 -15.25
N LYS A 206 -7.16 19.90 -15.57
CA LYS A 206 -7.21 21.33 -15.87
C LYS A 206 -6.71 22.24 -14.76
N CYS A 207 -6.90 21.85 -13.49
CA CYS A 207 -6.64 22.71 -12.34
C CYS A 207 -6.00 21.94 -11.17
N LEU A 208 -5.12 20.99 -11.47
CA LEU A 208 -4.39 20.26 -10.44
C LEU A 208 -3.47 21.19 -9.64
N THR A 209 -3.33 20.91 -8.34
CA THR A 209 -2.46 21.62 -7.38
C THR A 209 -1.73 20.60 -6.52
N GLY A 210 -0.69 21.01 -5.79
CA GLY A 210 0.04 20.11 -4.88
C GLY A 210 0.97 19.11 -5.58
N CYS A 211 1.41 19.36 -6.82
CA CYS A 211 2.45 18.55 -7.46
C CYS A 211 3.77 18.65 -6.69
N GLY A 212 4.48 17.54 -6.59
CA GLY A 212 5.71 17.45 -5.80
C GLY A 212 5.49 17.47 -4.29
N GLU A 213 4.24 17.51 -3.83
CA GLU A 213 3.87 17.41 -2.41
C GLU A 213 3.29 16.01 -2.09
N PRO A 214 3.24 15.60 -0.81
CA PRO A 214 2.55 14.39 -0.40
C PRO A 214 1.07 14.37 -0.80
N THR A 215 0.59 13.24 -1.32
CA THR A 215 -0.82 13.03 -1.71
C THR A 215 -1.76 12.77 -0.54
#